data_AF-A0A7J2IUU3-F1
#
_entry.id   AF-A0A7J2IUU3-F1
#
_cell.length_a   1.000
_cell.length_b   1.000
_cell.length_c   1.000
_cell.angle_alpha   90.00
_cell.angle_beta   90.00
_cell.angle_gamma   90.00
#
_symmetry.space_group_name_H-M   'P 1'
#
loop_
_entity.id
_entity.type
_entity.pdbx_description
1 polymer ?
#
loop_
_entity_poly.entity_id
_entity_poly.type
_entity_poly.pdbx_seq_one_letter_code
_entity_poly.pdbx_strand_id
1 'polypeptide(L)'
;MPGLREAICEHLSLFGIKAGPEEVLVTPGASFALFLALKATVGPGDEILLPAPTWFVYPSLVKLVGGRCVFVDLGPGYEPKRDVLEGAIGPRTKA
;
A
#
# COMPACT_ATOMS: atom_id res chain seq x y z
N MET A 1 12.01 -2.60 29.37
CA MET A 1 11.83 -1.93 28.06
C MET A 1 10.75 -2.69 27.31
N PRO A 2 9.77 -2.01 26.68
CA PRO A 2 8.77 -2.69 25.86
C PRO A 2 9.43 -3.47 24.71
N GLY A 3 8.77 -4.53 24.24
CA GLY A 3 9.19 -5.21 23.03
C GLY A 3 9.03 -4.33 21.79
N LEU A 4 9.67 -4.70 20.68
CA LEU A 4 9.67 -3.87 19.47
C LEU A 4 8.25 -3.58 18.95
N ARG A 5 7.33 -4.55 19.05
CA ARG A 5 5.95 -4.39 18.56
C ARG A 5 5.16 -3.43 19.45
N GLU A 6 5.32 -3.54 20.76
CA GLU A 6 4.73 -2.63 21.73
C GLU A 6 5.23 -1.19 21.52
N ALA A 7 6.53 -1.01 21.29
CA ALA A 7 7.12 0.29 20.99
C ALA A 7 6.58 0.87 19.66
N ILE A 8 6.32 0.03 18.65
CA ILE A 8 5.65 0.47 17.42
C ILE A 8 4.20 0.89 17.70
N CYS A 9 3.43 0.15 18.50
CA CYS A 9 2.07 0.54 18.89
C CYS A 9 2.04 1.89 19.63
N GLU A 10 2.95 2.11 20.57
CA GLU A 10 3.11 3.38 21.25
C GLU A 10 3.42 4.51 20.27
N HIS A 11 4.32 4.28 19.30
CA HIS A 11 4.63 5.26 18.26
C HIS A 11 3.44 5.56 17.35
N LEU A 12 2.69 4.54 16.92
CA LEU A 12 1.49 4.69 16.10
C LEU A 12 0.40 5.51 16.79
N SER A 13 0.30 5.44 18.12
CA SER A 13 -0.65 6.23 18.90
C SER A 13 -0.43 7.74 18.78
N LEU A 14 0.81 8.19 18.50
CA LEU A 14 1.14 9.59 18.23
C LEU A 14 0.48 10.11 16.94
N PHE A 15 0.11 9.21 16.03
CA PHE A 15 -0.64 9.51 14.80
C PHE A 15 -2.14 9.21 14.93
N GLY A 16 -2.63 8.91 16.14
CA GLY A 16 -4.03 8.57 16.41
C GLY A 16 -4.42 7.14 16.01
N ILE A 17 -3.45 6.29 15.66
CA ILE A 17 -3.70 4.88 15.29
C ILE A 17 -3.63 4.03 16.56
N LYS A 18 -4.74 3.38 16.92
CA LYS A 18 -4.81 2.39 18.01
C LYS A 18 -4.60 1.00 17.42
N ALA A 19 -3.51 0.34 17.81
CA ALA A 19 -3.18 -1.01 17.38
C ALA A 19 -2.62 -1.84 18.54
N GLY A 20 -2.95 -3.13 18.58
CA GLY A 20 -2.32 -4.11 19.48
C GLY A 20 -1.04 -4.72 18.90
N PRO A 21 -0.12 -5.25 19.73
CA PRO A 21 1.11 -5.91 19.25
C PRO A 21 0.85 -7.11 18.30
N GLU A 22 -0.32 -7.73 18.40
CA GLU A 22 -0.82 -8.79 17.50
C GLU A 22 -1.17 -8.29 16.10
N GLU A 23 -1.42 -6.98 15.94
CA GLU A 23 -1.70 -6.32 14.67
C GLU A 23 -0.42 -5.77 14.00
N VAL A 24 0.74 -5.92 14.66
CA VAL A 24 2.04 -5.46 14.17
C VAL A 24 2.90 -6.64 13.70
N LEU A 25 3.27 -6.63 12.41
CA LEU A 25 4.22 -7.57 11.82
C LEU A 25 5.56 -6.88 11.51
N VAL A 26 6.64 -7.32 12.16
CA VAL A 26 8.00 -6.84 11.87
C VAL A 26 8.59 -7.62 10.70
N THR A 27 9.17 -6.93 9.73
CA THR A 27 9.71 -7.51 8.49
C THR A 27 11.10 -6.95 8.16
N PRO A 28 11.91 -7.62 7.32
CA PRO A 28 13.18 -7.08 6.83
C PRO A 28 12.95 -5.94 5.81
N GLY A 29 12.54 -4.78 6.31
CA GLY A 29 12.32 -3.57 5.53
C GLY A 29 10.92 -3.45 4.89
N ALA A 30 10.56 -2.22 4.54
CA ALA A 30 9.22 -1.87 4.06
C ALA A 30 8.83 -2.56 2.74
N SER A 31 9.79 -2.83 1.85
CA SER A 31 9.52 -3.54 0.59
C SER A 31 8.95 -4.95 0.83
N PHE A 32 9.46 -5.66 1.85
CA PHE A 32 8.98 -6.99 2.20
C PHE A 32 7.62 -6.93 2.91
N ALA A 33 7.38 -5.91 3.75
CA ALA A 33 6.05 -5.63 4.30
C ALA A 33 5.00 -5.42 3.19
N LEU A 34 5.32 -4.58 2.20
CA LEU A 34 4.45 -4.33 1.05
C LEU A 34 4.20 -5.58 0.22
N PHE A 35 5.24 -6.38 -0.03
CA PHE A 35 5.10 -7.67 -0.71
C PHE A 35 4.12 -8.58 0.02
N LEU A 36 4.26 -8.75 1.33
CA LEU A 36 3.37 -9.60 2.13
C LEU A 36 1.93 -9.07 2.13
N ALA A 37 1.74 -7.76 2.28
CA ALA A 37 0.42 -7.13 2.23
C ALA A 37 -0.26 -7.36 0.88
N LEU A 38 0.44 -7.12 -0.23
CA LEU A 38 -0.05 -7.39 -1.58
C LEU A 38 -0.31 -8.89 -1.79
N LYS A 39 0.60 -9.76 -1.35
CA LYS A 39 0.45 -11.21 -1.51
C LYS A 39 -0.76 -11.77 -0.74
N ALA A 40 -1.07 -11.18 0.41
CA ALA A 40 -2.21 -11.57 1.23
C ALA A 40 -3.56 -11.07 0.68
N THR A 41 -3.56 -10.00 -0.11
CA THR A 41 -4.80 -9.29 -0.50
C THR A 41 -5.10 -9.31 -1.99
N VAL A 42 -4.10 -9.48 -2.87
CA VAL A 42 -4.23 -9.32 -4.32
C VAL A 42 -4.27 -10.69 -5.01
N GLY A 43 -5.28 -10.89 -5.85
CA GLY A 43 -5.40 -12.06 -6.71
C GLY A 43 -5.05 -11.79 -8.19
N PRO A 44 -4.93 -12.84 -9.01
CA PRO A 44 -4.73 -12.71 -10.44
C PRO A 44 -5.77 -11.81 -11.12
N GLY A 45 -5.29 -10.77 -11.80
CA GLY A 45 -6.10 -9.84 -12.59
C GLY A 45 -6.71 -8.67 -11.82
N ASP A 46 -6.55 -8.62 -10.50
CA ASP A 46 -6.93 -7.46 -9.68
C ASP A 46 -6.10 -6.23 -10.08
N GLU A 47 -6.73 -5.07 -10.07
CA GLU A 47 -6.13 -3.80 -10.45
C GLU A 47 -5.70 -3.02 -9.21
N ILE A 48 -4.44 -2.57 -9.21
CA ILE A 48 -3.87 -1.72 -8.16
C ILE A 48 -3.63 -0.35 -8.73
N LEU A 49 -4.24 0.67 -8.12
CA LEU A 49 -4.04 2.06 -8.54
C LEU A 49 -2.69 2.56 -8.03
N LEU A 50 -1.83 3.00 -8.95
CA LEU A 50 -0.51 3.54 -8.61
C LEU A 50 -0.43 5.01 -9.03
N PRO A 51 -0.09 5.93 -8.11
CA PRO A 51 0.12 7.32 -8.49
C PRO A 51 1.32 7.44 -9.43
N ALA A 52 1.21 8.25 -10.47
CA ALA A 52 2.29 8.59 -11.40
C ALA A 52 2.72 10.05 -11.17
N PRO A 53 4.02 10.34 -10.97
CA PRO A 53 5.15 9.40 -10.88
C PRO A 53 5.08 8.52 -9.61
N THR A 54 5.62 7.30 -9.71
CA THR A 54 5.51 6.27 -8.66
C THR A 54 6.85 5.82 -8.12
N TRP A 55 6.89 5.25 -6.92
CA TRP A 55 8.09 4.55 -6.45
C TRP A 55 8.30 3.26 -7.26
N PHE A 56 9.47 3.14 -7.90
CA PHE A 56 9.78 2.12 -8.91
C PHE A 56 9.55 0.67 -8.46
N VAL A 57 9.50 0.41 -7.15
CA VAL A 57 9.26 -0.93 -6.59
C VAL A 57 7.79 -1.36 -6.72
N TYR A 58 6.82 -0.43 -6.67
CA TYR A 58 5.39 -0.80 -6.65
C TYR A 58 4.95 -1.60 -7.88
N PRO A 59 5.25 -1.20 -9.14
CA PRO A 59 4.82 -1.96 -10.30
C PRO A 59 5.38 -3.39 -10.33
N SER A 60 6.62 -3.55 -9.84
CA SER A 60 7.27 -4.85 -9.77
C SER A 60 6.60 -5.77 -8.75
N LEU A 61 6.24 -5.25 -7.57
CA LEU A 61 5.55 -6.03 -6.54
C LEU A 61 4.12 -6.40 -6.97
N VAL A 62 3.37 -5.47 -7.57
CA VAL A 62 2.02 -5.73 -8.09
C VAL A 62 2.05 -6.86 -9.13
N LYS A 63 2.97 -6.79 -10.10
CA LYS A 63 3.14 -7.82 -11.10
C LYS A 63 3.55 -9.17 -10.50
N LEU A 64 4.43 -9.17 -9.49
CA LEU A 64 4.90 -10.37 -8.80
C LEU A 64 3.76 -11.15 -8.14
N VAL A 65 2.74 -10.46 -7.62
CA VAL A 65 1.57 -11.10 -6.99
C VAL A 65 0.44 -11.41 -7.99
N GLY A 66 0.62 -11.12 -9.28
CA GLY A 66 -0.36 -11.38 -10.35
C GLY A 66 -1.39 -10.25 -10.56
N GLY A 67 -1.21 -9.10 -9.91
CA GLY A 67 -2.04 -7.93 -10.13
C GLY A 67 -1.65 -7.16 -11.41
N ARG A 68 -2.51 -6.22 -11.80
CA ARG A 68 -2.28 -5.27 -12.89
C ARG A 68 -2.15 -3.86 -12.34
N CYS A 69 -1.15 -3.12 -12.79
CA CYS A 69 -1.00 -1.72 -12.44
C CYS A 69 -1.94 -0.85 -13.27
N VAL A 70 -2.68 0.04 -12.63
CA VAL A 70 -3.41 1.14 -13.27
C VAL A 70 -2.78 2.43 -12.78
N PHE A 71 -2.12 3.17 -13.67
CA PHE A 71 -1.42 4.38 -13.31
C PHE A 71 -2.37 5.58 -13.29
N VAL A 72 -2.32 6.35 -12.20
CA VAL A 72 -3.13 7.55 -11.98
C VAL A 72 -2.21 8.76 -12.07
N ASP A 73 -2.35 9.58 -13.11
CA ASP A 73 -1.55 10.80 -13.27
C ASP A 73 -1.96 11.86 -12.22
N LEU A 74 -1.00 12.27 -11.39
CA LEU A 74 -1.21 13.29 -10.37
C LEU A 74 -1.02 14.72 -10.90
N GLY A 75 -0.60 14.87 -12.15
CA GLY A 75 -0.32 16.15 -12.77
C GLY A 75 0.86 16.91 -12.12
N PRO A 76 1.04 18.20 -12.46
CA PRO A 76 2.24 18.95 -12.08
C PRO A 76 2.43 19.19 -10.57
N GLY A 77 1.35 19.10 -9.79
CA GLY A 77 1.38 19.29 -8.33
C GLY A 77 1.60 18.00 -7.53
N TYR A 78 1.60 16.84 -8.21
CA TYR A 78 1.68 15.53 -7.56
C TYR A 78 0.59 15.29 -6.50
N GLU A 79 -0.60 15.86 -6.74
CA GLU A 79 -1.75 15.74 -5.85
C GLU A 79 -2.83 14.89 -6.52
N PRO A 80 -3.43 13.93 -5.79
CA PRO A 80 -4.53 13.14 -6.32
C PRO A 80 -5.77 14.02 -6.52
N LYS A 81 -6.20 14.16 -7.77
CA LYS A 81 -7.49 14.77 -8.08
C LYS A 81 -8.59 13.73 -7.95
N ARG A 82 -9.68 14.12 -7.28
CA ARG A 82 -10.82 13.24 -6.97
C ARG A 82 -11.41 12.61 -8.24
N ASP A 83 -11.69 13.41 -9.25
CA ASP A 83 -12.26 12.98 -10.53
C ASP A 83 -11.36 11.99 -11.27
N VAL A 84 -10.05 12.22 -11.25
CA VAL A 84 -9.06 11.31 -11.85
C VAL A 84 -9.01 9.98 -11.11
N LEU A 85 -9.04 10.00 -9.77
CA LEU A 85 -9.10 8.77 -8.96
C LEU A 85 -10.42 8.01 -9.17
N GLU A 86 -11.56 8.70 -9.09
CA GLU A 86 -12.88 8.09 -9.28
C GLU A 86 -13.02 7.46 -10.67
N GLY A 87 -12.48 8.10 -11.71
CA GLY A 87 -12.46 7.56 -13.07
C GLY A 87 -11.53 6.36 -13.26
N ALA A 88 -10.55 6.16 -12.38
CA ALA A 88 -9.64 5.02 -12.41
C ALA A 88 -10.18 3.79 -11.65
N ILE A 89 -11.19 3.95 -10.80
CA ILE A 89 -11.80 2.86 -10.03
C ILE A 89 -12.76 2.08 -10.93
N GLY A 90 -12.54 0.76 -11.02
CA GLY A 90 -13.36 -0.18 -11.76
C GLY A 90 -13.69 -1.45 -10.97
N PRO A 91 -14.43 -2.40 -11.58
CA PRO A 91 -14.89 -3.62 -10.90
C PRO A 91 -13.76 -4.53 -10.40
N ARG A 92 -12.54 -4.37 -10.91
CA ARG A 92 -11.35 -5.15 -10.53
C ARG A 92 -10.40 -4.37 -9.62
N THR A 93 -10.66 -3.09 -9.34
CA THR A 93 -9.84 -2.29 -8.44
C THR A 93 -9.87 -2.87 -7.04
N LYS A 94 -8.70 -3.21 -6.52
CA LYS A 94 -8.55 -3.87 -5.23
C LYS A 94 -7.96 -2.97 -4.15
N ALA A 95 -6.96 -2.16 -4.52
CA ALA A 95 -6.29 -1.21 -3.64
C ALA A 95 -5.73 -0.02 -4.45
#